data_AF-A0A2U2S5W4-F1
#
_entry.id   AF-A0A2U2S5W4-F1
#
_cell.length_a   1.000
_cell.length_b   1.000
_cell.length_c   1.000
_cell.angle_alpha   90.00
_cell.angle_beta   90.00
_cell.angle_gamma   90.00
#
_symmetry.space_group_name_H-M   'P 1'
#
loop_
_entity.id
_entity.type
_entity.pdbx_description
1 polymer ?
#
loop_
_entity_poly.entity_id
_entity_poly.type
_entity_poly.pdbx_seq_one_letter_code
_entity_poly.pdbx_strand_id
1 'polypeptide(L)'
;MDRSGAPLILRGIWGEIPLAYRVYNLCNNDGYGDYECFPDHELELDLRAAIPRLRAEGFRVRAVNPRLCMIAYGEAVEITLFASGRVIIEHLAPDDPRVALSLTRQLLLACDPEQLHFEESVASA
;
A
#
# COMPACT_ATOMS: atom_id res chain seq x y z
N MET A 1 -19.23 13.14 -14.20
CA MET A 1 -18.51 11.86 -14.29
C MET A 1 -18.98 11.00 -13.13
N ASP A 2 -19.35 9.76 -13.43
CA ASP A 2 -20.10 8.85 -12.56
C ASP A 2 -19.56 8.81 -11.13
N ARG A 3 -20.44 9.14 -10.16
CA ARG A 3 -20.21 8.99 -8.72
C ARG A 3 -20.75 7.64 -8.22
N SER A 4 -20.61 6.59 -9.02
CA SER A 4 -21.01 5.23 -8.66
C SER A 4 -19.92 4.23 -9.06
N GLY A 5 -18.76 4.35 -8.44
CA GLY A 5 -17.79 3.26 -8.39
C GLY A 5 -17.71 2.84 -6.93
N ALA A 6 -18.10 1.59 -6.64
CA ALA A 6 -17.85 1.03 -5.32
C ALA A 6 -16.37 1.18 -4.95
N PRO A 7 -16.03 1.38 -3.66
CA PRO A 7 -14.63 1.47 -3.25
C PRO A 7 -13.89 0.23 -3.76
N LEU A 8 -12.72 0.45 -4.37
CA LEU A 8 -11.82 -0.66 -4.72
C LEU A 8 -11.25 -1.21 -3.41
N ILE A 9 -11.49 -2.50 -3.17
CA ILE A 9 -11.06 -3.17 -1.95
C ILE A 9 -10.08 -4.28 -2.31
N LEU A 10 -8.92 -4.28 -1.65
CA LEU A 10 -7.99 -5.40 -1.61
C LEU A 10 -8.29 -6.23 -0.36
N ARG A 11 -8.70 -7.49 -0.55
CA ARG A 11 -9.07 -8.39 0.54
C ARG A 11 -7.95 -9.38 0.83
N GLY A 12 -7.81 -9.74 2.10
CA GLY A 12 -6.85 -10.74 2.55
C GLY A 12 -7.10 -11.17 3.98
N ILE A 13 -6.08 -11.78 4.56
CA ILE A 13 -6.03 -12.23 5.94
C ILE A 13 -4.68 -11.77 6.52
N TRP A 14 -4.72 -11.23 7.74
CA TRP A 14 -3.56 -10.94 8.56
C TRP A 14 -3.55 -11.90 9.76
N GLY A 15 -2.66 -12.89 9.75
CA GLY A 15 -2.69 -14.02 10.65
C GLY A 15 -3.97 -14.84 10.44
N GLU A 16 -4.95 -14.65 11.32
CA GLU A 16 -6.29 -15.26 11.22
C GLU A 16 -7.41 -14.22 11.04
N ILE A 17 -7.06 -12.93 10.98
CA ILE A 17 -8.03 -11.83 10.96
C ILE A 17 -8.32 -11.42 9.50
N PRO A 18 -9.59 -11.40 9.07
CA PRO A 18 -9.95 -10.85 7.77
C PRO A 18 -9.51 -9.40 7.63
N LEU A 19 -8.92 -9.07 6.50
CA LEU A 19 -8.30 -7.79 6.21
C LEU A 19 -8.92 -7.19 4.95
N ALA A 20 -9.33 -5.92 5.02
CA ALA A 20 -9.80 -5.17 3.88
C ALA A 20 -9.04 -3.85 3.75
N TYR A 21 -8.27 -3.72 2.68
CA TYR A 21 -7.61 -2.49 2.29
C TYR A 21 -8.47 -1.67 1.35
N ARG A 22 -8.67 -0.40 1.68
CA ARG A 22 -9.36 0.56 0.81
C ARG A 22 -8.35 1.53 0.23
N VAL A 23 -8.58 1.95 -1.01
CA VAL A 23 -7.80 3.01 -1.66
C VAL A 23 -8.66 4.25 -1.83
N TYR A 24 -8.08 5.40 -1.51
CA TYR A 24 -8.66 6.71 -1.71
C TYR A 24 -7.70 7.56 -2.53
N ASN A 25 -8.27 8.26 -3.50
CA ASN A 25 -7.55 9.26 -4.25
C ASN A 25 -7.49 10.56 -3.42
N LEU A 26 -6.28 11.09 -3.22
CA LEU A 26 -6.05 12.33 -2.47
C LEU A 26 -6.05 13.54 -3.40
N CYS A 27 -5.28 13.46 -4.48
CA CYS A 27 -5.24 14.47 -5.53
C CYS A 27 -4.64 13.87 -6.82
N ASN A 28 -5.01 14.47 -7.96
CA ASN A 28 -4.50 14.07 -9.28
C ASN A 28 -3.94 15.29 -9.99
N ASN A 29 -2.80 15.13 -10.66
CA ASN A 29 -2.21 16.16 -11.50
C ASN A 29 -1.47 15.55 -12.70
N ASP A 30 -1.78 16.03 -13.91
CA ASP A 30 -1.02 15.72 -15.14
C ASP A 30 -0.73 14.22 -15.39
N GLY A 31 -1.68 13.33 -15.06
CA GLY A 31 -1.53 11.88 -15.27
C GLY A 31 -0.85 11.13 -14.11
N TYR A 32 -0.54 11.85 -13.03
CA TYR A 32 -0.08 11.32 -11.75
C TYR A 32 -1.18 11.41 -10.70
N GLY A 33 -1.25 10.44 -9.80
CA GLY A 33 -2.18 10.44 -8.67
C GLY A 33 -1.49 10.18 -7.34
N ASP A 34 -1.98 10.85 -6.30
CA ASP A 34 -1.64 10.61 -4.91
C ASP A 34 -2.74 9.79 -4.26
N TYR A 35 -2.36 8.74 -3.54
CA TYR A 35 -3.28 7.75 -3.01
C TYR A 35 -3.00 7.47 -1.55
N GLU A 36 -4.08 7.29 -0.80
CA GLU A 36 -4.02 6.73 0.54
C GLU A 36 -4.67 5.34 0.54
N CYS A 37 -3.91 4.34 0.95
CA CYS A 37 -4.38 2.99 1.15
C CYS A 37 -4.36 2.65 2.63
N PHE A 38 -5.47 2.17 3.18
CA PHE A 38 -5.54 1.83 4.60
C PHE A 38 -6.34 0.56 4.88
N PRO A 39 -5.92 -0.22 5.88
CA PRO A 39 -6.66 -1.38 6.34
C PRO A 39 -7.88 -0.96 7.16
N ASP A 40 -8.86 -1.86 7.27
CA ASP A 40 -10.04 -1.69 8.12
C ASP A 40 -9.75 -1.82 9.63
N HIS A 41 -8.55 -2.29 9.98
CA HIS A 41 -8.01 -2.31 11.34
C HIS A 41 -6.48 -2.11 11.30
N GLU A 42 -5.90 -1.55 12.36
CA GLU A 42 -4.45 -1.31 12.40
C GLU A 42 -3.67 -2.62 12.38
N LEU A 43 -2.62 -2.65 11.55
CA LEU A 43 -1.59 -3.68 11.60
C LEU A 43 -0.50 -3.29 12.62
N GLU A 44 0.35 -4.24 13.02
CA GLU A 44 1.52 -3.97 13.87
C GLU A 44 2.80 -4.38 13.14
N LEU A 45 3.14 -3.64 12.08
CA LEU A 45 4.30 -3.98 11.23
C LEU A 45 5.63 -3.66 11.92
N ASP A 46 6.55 -4.63 11.93
CA ASP A 46 7.97 -4.35 12.20
C ASP A 46 8.64 -3.80 10.93
N LEU A 47 8.57 -2.47 10.79
CA LEU A 47 9.13 -1.76 9.65
C LEU A 47 10.65 -1.93 9.50
N ARG A 48 11.38 -2.18 10.60
CA ARG A 48 12.83 -2.38 10.54
C ARG A 48 13.17 -3.78 10.04
N ALA A 49 12.45 -4.79 10.51
CA ALA A 49 12.59 -6.17 10.05
C ALA A 49 12.19 -6.33 8.57
N ALA A 50 11.27 -5.50 8.07
CA ALA A 50 10.84 -5.51 6.67
C ALA A 50 11.90 -5.01 5.67
N ILE A 51 12.89 -4.20 6.08
CA ILE A 51 13.81 -3.49 5.17
C ILE A 51 14.54 -4.41 4.17
N PRO A 52 15.12 -5.56 4.58
CA PRO A 52 15.81 -6.43 3.63
C PRO A 52 14.88 -6.93 2.51
N ARG A 53 13.64 -7.28 2.85
CA ARG A 53 12.63 -7.77 1.90
C ARG A 53 12.13 -6.65 0.99
N LEU A 54 11.85 -5.48 1.55
CA LEU A 54 11.52 -4.28 0.78
C LEU A 54 12.59 -3.98 -0.28
N ARG A 55 13.87 -4.02 0.10
CA ARG A 55 14.97 -3.80 -0.85
C ARG A 55 15.05 -4.87 -1.94
N ALA A 56 14.78 -6.13 -1.60
CA ALA A 56 14.76 -7.22 -2.58
C ALA A 56 13.66 -7.03 -3.64
N GLU A 57 12.54 -6.42 -3.26
CA GLU A 57 11.41 -6.06 -4.14
C GLU A 57 11.64 -4.75 -4.94
N GLY A 58 12.82 -4.13 -4.82
CA GLY A 58 13.18 -2.91 -5.53
C GLY A 58 12.80 -1.61 -4.82
N PHE A 59 12.27 -1.67 -3.60
CA PHE A 59 11.97 -0.48 -2.80
C PHE A 59 13.25 0.12 -2.19
N ARG A 60 13.41 1.43 -2.34
CA ARG A 60 14.54 2.19 -1.80
C ARG A 60 14.15 2.87 -0.49
N VAL A 61 14.42 2.22 0.63
CA VAL A 61 14.18 2.80 1.97
C VAL A 61 15.09 4.01 2.21
N ARG A 62 14.49 5.19 2.42
CA ARG A 62 15.16 6.47 2.66
C ARG A 62 15.36 6.75 4.15
N ALA A 63 14.32 6.51 4.94
CA ALA A 63 14.32 6.72 6.38
C ALA A 63 13.35 5.75 7.05
N VAL A 64 13.62 5.39 8.30
CA VAL A 64 12.77 4.49 9.08
C VAL A 64 12.81 4.85 10.56
N ASN A 65 11.65 4.84 11.19
CA ASN A 65 11.49 4.88 12.64
C ASN A 65 10.39 3.87 13.05
N PRO A 66 10.11 3.69 14.35
CA PRO A 66 9.10 2.71 14.78
C PRO A 66 7.67 2.98 14.29
N ARG A 67 7.36 4.19 13.82
CA ARG A 67 6.00 4.58 13.39
C ARG A 67 5.84 4.58 11.87
N LEU A 68 6.88 4.95 11.13
CA LEU A 68 6.82 5.03 9.67
C LEU A 68 8.16 4.74 8.98
N CYS A 69 8.06 4.39 7.71
CA CYS A 69 9.15 4.15 6.77
C CYS A 69 8.91 4.97 5.50
N MET A 70 9.89 5.78 5.11
CA MET A 70 9.88 6.55 3.86
C MET A 70 10.63 5.77 2.79
N ILE A 71 10.00 5.59 1.64
CA ILE A 71 10.43 4.66 0.60
C ILE A 71 10.28 5.33 -0.76
N ALA A 72 11.26 5.17 -1.63
CA ALA A 72 11.12 5.52 -3.05
C ALA A 72 10.98 4.25 -3.90
N TYR A 73 10.14 4.29 -4.94
CA TYR A 73 9.93 3.20 -5.89
C TYR A 73 9.99 3.72 -7.33
N GLY A 74 10.71 3.02 -8.21
CA GLY A 74 11.00 3.53 -9.55
C GLY A 74 11.71 4.89 -9.51
N GLU A 75 11.43 5.74 -10.50
CA GLU A 75 12.09 7.05 -10.65
C GLU A 75 11.48 8.15 -9.80
N ALA A 76 10.17 8.14 -9.57
CA ALA A 76 9.46 9.30 -9.02
C ALA A 76 8.43 9.00 -7.93
N VAL A 77 8.09 7.73 -7.65
CA VAL A 77 7.07 7.38 -6.65
C VAL A 77 7.69 7.45 -5.26
N GLU A 78 7.08 8.26 -4.39
CA GLU A 78 7.40 8.33 -2.97
C GLU A 78 6.29 7.66 -2.17
N ILE A 79 6.68 6.89 -1.15
CA ILE A 79 5.77 6.07 -0.35
C ILE A 79 6.08 6.31 1.13
N THR A 80 5.04 6.65 1.89
CA THR A 80 5.08 6.63 3.35
C THR A 80 4.29 5.44 3.86
N LEU A 81 5.01 4.45 4.42
CA LEU A 81 4.42 3.28 5.07
C LEU A 81 4.38 3.50 6.57
N PHE A 82 3.21 3.35 7.19
CA PHE A 82 3.04 3.40 8.64
C PHE A 82 3.05 2.00 9.24
N ALA A 83 3.48 1.89 10.50
CA ALA A 83 3.44 0.63 11.25
C ALA A 83 2.02 0.07 11.36
N SER A 84 1.00 0.95 11.32
CA SER A 84 -0.43 0.60 11.29
C SER A 84 -0.89 -0.06 9.98
N GLY A 85 -0.01 -0.24 8.99
CA GLY A 85 -0.36 -0.76 7.67
C GLY A 85 -0.93 0.29 6.71
N ARG A 86 -1.17 1.52 7.16
CA ARG A 86 -1.52 2.63 6.27
C ARG A 86 -0.35 2.93 5.30
N VAL A 87 -0.68 3.25 4.05
CA VAL A 87 0.27 3.60 2.99
C VAL A 87 -0.20 4.88 2.32
N ILE A 88 0.70 5.86 2.20
CA ILE A 88 0.51 7.01 1.33
C ILE A 88 1.46 6.83 0.15
N ILE A 89 0.95 6.96 -1.07
CA ILE A 89 1.68 6.85 -2.32
C ILE A 89 1.55 8.18 -3.04
N GLU A 90 2.66 8.81 -3.36
CA GLU A 90 2.72 10.11 -4.02
C GLU A 90 3.33 9.95 -5.41
N HIS A 91 2.81 10.73 -6.36
CA HIS A 91 3.31 10.84 -7.73
C HIS A 91 3.28 9.51 -8.51
N LEU A 92 2.20 8.73 -8.34
CA LEU A 92 2.03 7.46 -9.04
C LEU A 92 1.56 7.68 -10.49
N ALA A 93 2.28 7.11 -11.45
CA ALA A 93 1.85 7.02 -12.84
C ALA A 93 1.68 5.55 -13.28
N PRO A 94 0.59 5.20 -13.99
CA PRO A 94 -0.54 6.07 -14.31
C PRO A 94 -1.37 6.40 -13.06
N ASP A 95 -2.11 7.51 -13.12
CA ASP A 95 -3.18 7.85 -12.18
C ASP A 95 -4.31 6.80 -12.22
N ASP A 96 -4.08 5.66 -11.57
CA ASP A 96 -5.03 4.55 -11.46
C ASP A 96 -5.02 3.95 -10.03
N PRO A 97 -6.15 3.97 -9.29
CA PRO A 97 -6.24 3.40 -7.95
C PRO A 97 -5.95 1.89 -7.90
N ARG A 98 -6.12 1.15 -9.00
CA ARG A 98 -5.75 -0.27 -9.08
C ARG A 98 -4.25 -0.49 -9.06
N VAL A 99 -3.49 0.45 -9.65
CA VAL A 99 -2.02 0.44 -9.60
C VAL A 99 -1.57 0.75 -8.18
N ALA A 100 -2.20 1.72 -7.50
CA ALA A 100 -1.93 2.04 -6.10
C ALA A 100 -2.19 0.84 -5.17
N LEU A 101 -3.31 0.13 -5.36
CA LEU A 101 -3.60 -1.10 -4.60
C LEU A 101 -2.61 -2.23 -4.90
N SER A 102 -2.22 -2.41 -6.16
CA SER A 102 -1.23 -3.43 -6.55
C SER A 102 0.12 -3.15 -5.89
N LEU A 103 0.56 -1.89 -5.89
CA LEU A 103 1.79 -1.47 -5.23
C LEU A 103 1.72 -1.64 -3.70
N THR A 104 0.57 -1.30 -3.10
CA THR A 104 0.30 -1.54 -1.67
C THR A 104 0.37 -3.03 -1.34
N ARG A 105 -0.21 -3.89 -2.17
CA ARG A 105 -0.15 -5.35 -2.02
C ARG A 105 1.29 -5.83 -2.00
N GLN A 106 2.10 -5.43 -2.99
CA GLN A 106 3.50 -5.81 -3.08
C GLN A 106 4.29 -5.33 -1.86
N LEU A 107 4.10 -4.07 -1.46
CA LEU A 107 4.76 -3.47 -0.31
C LEU A 107 4.48 -4.25 0.99
N LEU A 108 3.21 -4.56 1.25
CA LEU A 108 2.80 -5.24 2.48
C LEU A 108 3.23 -6.71 2.50
N LEU A 109 3.20 -7.40 1.36
CA LEU A 109 3.75 -8.77 1.25
C LEU A 109 5.26 -8.80 1.58
N ALA A 110 6.00 -7.75 1.23
CA ALA A 110 7.40 -7.64 1.64
C ALA A 110 7.56 -7.40 3.15
N CYS A 111 6.61 -6.68 3.77
CA CYS A 111 6.66 -6.34 5.19
C CYS A 111 6.42 -7.52 6.11
N ASP A 112 5.47 -8.39 5.80
CA ASP A 112 5.21 -9.58 6.59
C ASP A 112 4.53 -10.69 5.77
N PRO A 113 5.31 -11.45 4.98
CA PRO A 113 4.76 -12.48 4.10
C PRO A 113 4.22 -13.70 4.86
N GLU A 114 4.54 -13.85 6.16
CA GLU A 114 4.08 -14.98 6.97
C GLU A 114 2.69 -14.71 7.54
N GLN A 115 2.41 -13.45 7.94
CA GLN A 115 1.09 -13.08 8.43
C GLN A 115 0.12 -12.71 7.29
N LEU A 116 0.61 -12.21 6.16
CA LEU A 116 -0.24 -11.61 5.15
C LEU A 116 -0.53 -12.51 3.95
N HIS A 117 -1.81 -12.80 3.75
CA HIS A 117 -2.30 -13.53 2.59
C HIS A 117 -3.43 -12.75 1.91
N PHE A 118 -3.19 -12.24 0.70
CA PHE A 118 -4.23 -11.58 -0.10
C PHE A 118 -4.97 -12.57 -0.98
N GLU A 119 -6.28 -12.36 -1.14
CA GLU A 119 -7.09 -13.04 -2.15
C GLU A 119 -6.60 -12.67 -3.56
N GLU A 120 -6.72 -13.57 -4.53
CA GLU A 120 -6.22 -13.35 -5.90
C GLU A 120 -6.95 -12.22 -6.66
N SER A 121 -8.10 -11.74 -6.17
CA SER A 121 -8.92 -10.73 -6.85
C SER A 121 -9.10 -9.44 -6.05
N VAL A 122 -8.87 -8.28 -6.69
CA VAL A 122 -9.37 -6.98 -6.23
C VAL A 122 -10.87 -6.95 -6.49
N ALA A 123 -11.68 -6.96 -5.44
CA ALA A 123 -13.13 -6.91 -5.55
C ALA A 123 -13.61 -5.44 -5.66
N SER A 124 -14.47 -5.15 -6.64
CA SER A 124 -15.38 -4.00 -6.54
C SER A 124 -16.44 -4.33 -5.49
N ALA A 125 -16.58 -3.50 -4.46
CA ALA A 125 -17.57 -3.70 -3.40
C ALA A 125 -19.03 -3.59 -3.90
#